data_AF-A0AA50VG61-F1
#
_entry.id   AF-A0AA50VG61-F1
#
_cell.length_a   1.000
_cell.length_b   1.000
_cell.length_c   1.000
_cell.angle_alpha   90.00
_cell.angle_beta   90.00
_cell.angle_gamma   90.00
#
_symmetry.space_group_name_H-M   'P 1'
#
loop_
_entity.id
_entity.type
_entity.pdbx_description
1 polymer ?
#
loop_
_entity_poly.entity_id
_entity_poly.type
_entity_poly.pdbx_seq_one_letter_code
_entity_poly.pdbx_strand_id
1 'polypeptide(L)' 'ARGDPIRTVRALSAAVNVQDDNGILFGNWGTELSDYSGGTHPLKWVGSLAILQNYYEKKK' A
#
# COMPACT_ATOMS: atom_id res chain seq x y z
N ALA A 1 -20.26 12.75 -3.77
CA ALA A 1 -19.53 11.94 -2.77
C ALA A 1 -18.02 12.24 -2.73
N ARG A 2 -17.32 12.36 -3.87
CA ARG A 2 -15.85 12.57 -3.90
C ARG A 2 -15.36 13.99 -3.54
N GLY A 3 -16.27 14.96 -3.47
CA GLY A 3 -15.94 16.35 -3.09
C GLY A 3 -15.96 16.63 -1.58
N ASP A 4 -16.39 15.67 -0.76
CA ASP A 4 -16.35 15.80 0.70
C ASP A 4 -14.97 15.32 1.21
N PRO A 5 -14.13 16.21 1.75
CA PRO A 5 -12.80 15.84 2.20
C PRO A 5 -12.81 14.79 3.31
N ILE A 6 -13.80 14.81 4.22
CA ILE A 6 -13.89 13.84 5.34
C ILE A 6 -14.15 12.44 4.81
N ARG A 7 -15.07 12.32 3.86
CA ARG A 7 -15.38 11.02 3.23
C ARG A 7 -14.24 10.54 2.33
N THR A 8 -13.61 11.46 1.60
CA THR A 8 -12.48 11.14 0.74
C THR A 8 -11.27 10.65 1.53
N VAL A 9 -10.88 11.33 2.61
CA VAL A 9 -9.74 10.86 3.43
C VAL A 9 -10.03 9.51 4.10
N ARG A 10 -11.29 9.26 4.52
CA ARG A 10 -11.70 7.97 5.09
C ARG A 10 -11.64 6.84 4.06
N ALA A 11 -12.07 7.10 2.82
CA ALA A 11 -11.95 6.10 1.75
C ALA A 11 -10.48 5.83 1.40
N LEU A 12 -9.64 6.88 1.37
CA LEU A 12 -8.21 6.73 1.10
C LEU A 12 -7.49 5.93 2.19
N SER A 13 -7.83 6.11 3.47
CA SER A 13 -7.20 5.34 4.56
C SER A 13 -7.43 3.84 4.42
N ALA A 14 -8.62 3.44 3.95
CA ALA A 14 -8.91 2.05 3.64
C ALA A 14 -8.14 1.57 2.39
N ALA A 15 -8.19 2.34 1.30
CA ALA A 15 -7.58 1.96 0.03
C ALA A 15 -6.04 1.80 0.06
N VAL A 16 -5.36 2.41 1.03
CA VAL A 16 -3.89 2.31 1.15
C VAL A 16 -3.43 0.91 1.59
N ASN A 17 -4.17 0.23 2.44
CA ASN A 17 -3.77 -1.05 3.00
C ASN A 17 -4.62 -2.19 2.41
N VAL A 18 -4.05 -3.38 2.32
CA VAL A 18 -4.72 -4.53 1.69
C VAL A 18 -5.79 -5.17 2.59
N GLN A 19 -5.85 -4.84 3.88
CA GLN A 19 -6.89 -5.41 4.73
C GLN A 19 -8.26 -4.95 4.23
N ASP A 20 -9.16 -5.93 4.08
CA ASP A 20 -10.58 -5.79 3.71
C ASP A 20 -10.90 -5.33 2.27
N ASP A 21 -10.10 -4.45 1.64
CA ASP A 21 -10.50 -3.73 0.41
C ASP A 21 -9.55 -3.86 -0.80
N ASN A 22 -8.69 -4.88 -0.89
CA ASN A 22 -7.71 -5.05 -1.98
C ASN A 22 -6.85 -3.80 -2.24
N GLY A 23 -6.48 -3.11 -1.15
CA GLY A 23 -5.70 -1.89 -1.20
C GLY A 23 -4.23 -2.09 -1.61
N ILE A 24 -3.48 -1.00 -1.51
CA ILE A 24 -2.20 -0.85 -2.23
C ILE A 24 -1.05 -1.64 -1.59
N LEU A 25 -0.97 -1.65 -0.26
CA LEU A 25 0.17 -2.17 0.48
C LEU A 25 -0.21 -3.35 1.38
N PHE A 26 0.59 -4.41 1.30
CA PHE A 26 0.59 -5.49 2.28
C PHE A 26 1.57 -5.13 3.42
N GLY A 27 1.05 -5.00 4.64
CA GLY A 27 1.88 -4.74 5.82
C GLY A 27 2.58 -6.02 6.30
N ASN A 28 3.89 -5.95 6.53
CA ASN A 28 4.69 -7.04 7.06
C ASN A 28 5.68 -6.50 8.10
N TRP A 29 5.65 -7.08 9.30
CA TRP A 29 6.51 -6.75 10.44
C TRP A 29 7.37 -7.95 10.85
N GLY A 30 7.87 -8.69 9.85
CA GLY A 30 8.83 -9.77 10.05
C GLY A 30 10.11 -9.28 10.74
N THR A 31 10.73 -10.15 11.52
CA THR A 31 11.93 -9.83 12.29
C THR A 31 13.19 -10.04 11.47
N GLU A 32 13.14 -10.97 10.51
CA GLU A 32 14.28 -11.35 9.68
C GLU A 32 14.14 -10.81 8.26
N LEU A 33 15.27 -10.58 7.57
CA LEU A 33 15.25 -10.14 6.17
C LEU A 33 14.56 -11.15 5.24
N SER A 34 14.60 -12.44 5.60
CA SER A 34 13.92 -13.52 4.87
C SER A 34 12.40 -13.40 4.88
N ASP A 35 11.83 -12.76 5.90
CA ASP A 35 10.37 -12.60 6.03
C ASP A 35 9.80 -11.67 4.94
N TYR A 36 10.67 -10.89 4.29
CA TYR A 36 10.33 -9.98 3.19
C TYR A 36 10.62 -10.59 1.82
N SER A 37 10.93 -11.89 1.76
CA SER A 37 11.12 -12.61 0.50
C SER A 37 9.90 -12.50 -0.41
N GLY A 38 10.11 -12.22 -1.70
CA GLY A 38 9.04 -11.93 -2.67
C GLY A 38 8.46 -10.51 -2.57
N GLY A 39 8.89 -9.71 -1.58
CA GLY A 39 8.49 -8.33 -1.39
C GLY A 39 9.67 -7.35 -1.39
N THR A 40 9.48 -6.23 -0.72
CA THR A 40 10.53 -5.22 -0.51
C THR A 40 10.52 -4.81 0.95
N HIS A 41 11.68 -4.87 1.61
CA HIS A 41 11.83 -4.49 3.00
C HIS A 41 11.31 -3.05 3.24
N PRO A 42 10.50 -2.80 4.30
CA PRO A 42 9.82 -1.52 4.51
C PRO A 42 10.75 -0.29 4.48
N LEU A 43 11.95 -0.41 5.08
CA LEU A 43 12.93 0.68 5.13
C LEU A 43 13.66 0.97 3.80
N LYS A 44 13.48 0.14 2.76
CA LYS A 44 14.10 0.37 1.45
C LYS A 44 13.32 1.37 0.59
N TRP A 45 12.05 1.63 0.94
CA TRP A 45 11.23 2.58 0.21
C TRP A 45 11.67 4.02 0.49
N VAL A 46 11.88 4.79 -0.58
CA VAL A 46 12.28 6.20 -0.52
C VAL A 46 11.14 7.17 -0.89
N GLY A 47 9.97 6.64 -1.29
CA GLY A 47 8.81 7.45 -1.64
C GLY A 47 7.64 6.64 -2.17
N SER A 48 6.50 7.30 -2.34
CA SER A 48 5.22 6.68 -2.73
C SER A 48 5.07 6.41 -4.23
N LEU A 49 5.85 7.09 -5.10
CA LEU A 49 5.72 6.97 -6.55
C LEU A 49 5.89 5.52 -7.04
N ALA A 50 7.00 4.88 -6.66
CA ALA A 50 7.28 3.50 -7.06
C ALA A 50 6.26 2.49 -6.50
N ILE A 51 5.73 2.75 -5.31
CA ILE A 51 4.68 1.91 -4.70
C ILE A 51 3.40 1.96 -5.55
N LEU A 52 2.95 3.17 -5.89
CA LEU A 52 1.71 3.38 -6.66
C LEU A 52 1.85 2.88 -8.10
N GLN A 53 3.01 3.07 -8.74
CA GLN A 53 3.29 2.54 -10.08
C GLN A 53 3.25 1.01 -10.10
N ASN A 54 3.96 0.35 -9.18
CA ASN A 54 3.94 -1.11 -9.05
C ASN A 54 2.53 -1.68 -8.85
N TYR A 55 1.70 -1.01 -8.04
CA TYR A 55 0.30 -1.42 -7.85
C TYR A 55 -0.52 -1.29 -9.14
N TYR A 56 -0.39 -0.16 -9.85
CA TYR A 56 -1.16 0.09 -11.07
C TYR A 56 -0.75 -0.83 -12.23
N GLU A 57 0.55 -1.13 -12.36
CA GLU A 57 1.06 -2.07 -13.37
C GLU A 57 0.53 -3.49 -13.15
N LYS A 58 0.47 -3.94 -11.89
CA LYS A 58 -0.02 -5.29 -11.53
C LYS A 58 -1.55 -5.41 -11.55
N LYS A 59 -2.27 -4.30 -11.58
CA LYS A 59 -3.74 -4.27 -11.63
C LYS A 59 -4.30 -4.26 -13.06
N LYS A 60 -3.46 -4.00 -14.06
CA LYS A 60 -3.78 -4.23 -15.47
C LYS A 60 -3.87 -5.73 -15.74
#